data_AF-A0A5C6YB27-F1
#
_entry.id   AF-A0A5C6YB27-F1
#
_cell.length_a   1.000
_cell.length_b   1.000
_cell.length_c   1.000
_cell.angle_alpha   90.00
_cell.angle_beta   90.00
_cell.angle_gamma   90.00
#
_symmetry.space_group_name_H-M   'P 1'
#
loop_
_entity.id
_entity.type
_entity.pdbx_description
1 polymer ?
#
loop_
_entity_poly.entity_id
_entity_poly.type
_entity_poly.pdbx_seq_one_letter_code
_entity_poly.pdbx_strand_id
1 'polypeptide(L)'
;MKKILVFTILLFSFGFALGQSKIIKANPLGLAFGIANAGFEFKTAENQSLTVSGISYNISEINGAGAGAEYRFYLAEEDLKGWHAGPSIGFFSLKDDSNNSATVFSIAVETGHQ
;
A
#
# COMPACT_ATOMS: atom_id res chain seq x y z
N MET A 1 -21.69 20.37 -9.17
CA MET A 1 -22.40 19.09 -9.03
C MET A 1 -21.50 17.87 -9.21
N LYS A 2 -20.72 17.75 -10.31
CA LYS A 2 -19.79 16.61 -10.51
C LYS A 2 -18.76 16.41 -9.38
N LYS A 3 -18.24 17.51 -8.81
CA LYS A 3 -17.25 17.48 -7.71
C LYS A 3 -17.81 16.92 -6.40
N ILE A 4 -19.11 17.10 -6.13
CA ILE A 4 -19.78 16.57 -4.94
C ILE A 4 -19.97 15.05 -5.08
N LEU A 5 -20.35 14.58 -6.27
CA LEU A 5 -20.52 13.15 -6.56
C LEU A 5 -19.22 12.35 -6.35
N VAL A 6 -18.08 12.89 -6.80
CA VAL A 6 -16.76 12.26 -6.61
C VAL A 6 -16.40 12.19 -5.12
N PHE A 7 -16.69 13.24 -4.36
CA PHE A 7 -16.43 13.27 -2.92
C PHE A 7 -17.32 12.29 -2.15
N THR A 8 -18.58 12.13 -2.56
CA THR A 8 -19.51 11.15 -1.98
C THR A 8 -19.08 9.72 -2.26
N ILE A 9 -18.59 9.41 -3.47
CA ILE A 9 -18.05 8.08 -3.80
C ILE A 9 -16.78 7.77 -2.99
N LEU A 10 -15.93 8.77 -2.77
CA LEU A 10 -14.75 8.64 -1.90
C LEU A 10 -15.13 8.35 -0.44
N LEU A 11 -16.16 9.03 0.09
CA LEU A 11 -16.64 8.84 1.46
C LEU A 11 -17.34 7.50 1.70
N PHE A 12 -17.92 6.87 0.67
CA PHE A 12 -18.60 5.57 0.77
C PHE A 12 -17.68 4.36 0.50
N SER A 13 -16.38 4.58 0.31
CA SER A 13 -15.41 3.49 0.08
C SER A 13 -14.91 2.79 1.36
N PHE A 14 -15.40 3.19 2.55
CA PHE A 14 -15.16 2.45 3.79
C PHE A 14 -16.01 1.17 3.82
N GLY A 15 -15.51 0.13 3.16
CA GLY A 15 -16.11 -1.20 3.22
C GLY A 15 -15.92 -1.83 4.59
N PHE A 16 -17.02 -2.26 5.21
CA PHE A 16 -17.00 -3.17 6.35
C PHE A 16 -16.43 -4.52 5.89
N ALA A 17 -15.21 -4.85 6.31
CA ALA A 17 -14.56 -6.12 5.99
C ALA A 17 -14.84 -7.15 7.10
N LEU A 18 -15.77 -8.08 6.87
CA LEU A 18 -15.93 -9.29 7.68
C LEU A 18 -15.43 -10.49 6.87
N GLY A 19 -14.43 -11.22 7.41
CA GLY A 19 -14.02 -12.55 6.93
C GLY A 19 -13.32 -12.62 5.57
N GLN A 20 -12.64 -11.56 5.13
CA GLN A 20 -11.91 -11.59 3.86
C GLN A 20 -10.63 -12.42 3.98
N SER A 21 -10.34 -13.26 2.98
CA SER A 21 -9.06 -13.96 2.84
C SER A 21 -8.07 -13.20 1.95
N LYS A 22 -8.55 -12.17 1.25
CA LYS A 22 -7.84 -11.38 0.25
C LYS A 22 -8.33 -9.93 0.29
N ILE A 23 -7.41 -8.98 0.21
CA ILE A 23 -7.69 -7.54 0.20
C ILE A 23 -6.92 -6.88 -0.94
N ILE A 24 -7.59 -6.00 -1.67
CA ILE A 24 -6.96 -5.09 -2.61
C ILE A 24 -6.82 -3.74 -1.92
N LYS A 25 -5.58 -3.24 -1.85
CA LYS A 25 -5.23 -1.96 -1.27
C LYS A 25 -4.92 -0.99 -2.40
N ALA A 26 -5.49 0.21 -2.34
CA ALA A 26 -5.16 1.28 -3.27
C ALA A 26 -5.28 2.62 -2.55
N ASN A 27 -4.47 3.61 -2.94
CA ASN A 27 -4.51 4.95 -2.36
C ASN A 27 -4.98 5.97 -3.41
N PRO A 28 -6.29 6.27 -3.47
CA PRO A 28 -6.79 7.25 -4.42
C PRO A 28 -6.31 8.67 -4.12
N LEU A 29 -5.98 8.98 -2.85
CA LEU A 29 -5.43 10.29 -2.48
C LEU A 29 -4.02 10.45 -3.03
N GLY A 30 -3.15 9.45 -2.84
CA GLY A 30 -1.80 9.46 -3.40
C GLY A 30 -1.81 9.68 -4.92
N LEU A 31 -2.75 9.03 -5.62
CA LEU A 31 -2.86 9.13 -7.07
C LEU A 31 -3.12 10.57 -7.53
N ALA A 32 -3.91 11.33 -6.78
CA ALA A 32 -4.17 12.74 -7.07
C ALA A 32 -2.93 13.63 -6.95
N PHE A 33 -1.88 13.17 -6.25
CA PHE A 33 -0.60 13.85 -6.06
C PHE A 33 0.55 13.19 -6.81
N GLY A 34 0.26 12.32 -7.80
CA GLY A 34 1.30 11.68 -8.62
C GLY A 34 1.92 10.42 -8.01
N ILE A 35 1.31 9.87 -6.95
CA ILE A 35 1.75 8.62 -6.32
C ILE A 35 0.70 7.54 -6.55
N ALA A 36 0.93 6.67 -7.52
CA ALA A 36 0.07 5.52 -7.73
C ALA A 36 0.59 4.35 -6.89
N ASN A 37 -0.15 3.92 -5.86
CA ASN A 37 0.19 2.72 -5.11
C ASN A 37 -0.98 1.74 -5.03
N ALA A 38 -0.66 0.46 -5.23
CA ALA A 38 -1.59 -0.65 -5.16
C ALA A 38 -0.93 -1.83 -4.46
N GLY A 39 -1.73 -2.61 -3.73
CA GLY A 39 -1.27 -3.80 -3.03
C GLY A 39 -2.32 -4.90 -3.03
N PHE A 40 -1.84 -6.13 -2.95
CA PHE A 40 -2.65 -7.31 -2.78
C PHE A 40 -2.19 -8.04 -1.53
N GLU A 41 -3.08 -8.15 -0.56
CA GLU A 41 -2.84 -8.85 0.69
C GLU A 41 -3.68 -10.12 0.73
N PHE A 42 -3.10 -11.21 1.22
CA PHE A 42 -3.82 -12.45 1.40
C PHE A 42 -3.37 -13.18 2.67
N LYS A 43 -4.32 -13.87 3.30
CA LYS A 43 -4.06 -14.70 4.48
C LYS A 43 -3.11 -15.84 4.11
N THR A 44 -2.09 -16.06 4.94
CA THR A 44 -1.11 -17.15 4.79
C THR A 44 -1.28 -18.21 5.87
N ALA A 45 -1.60 -17.79 7.10
CA ALA A 45 -1.94 -18.63 8.24
C ALA A 45 -2.88 -17.84 9.18
N GLU A 46 -3.31 -18.45 10.29
CA GLU A 46 -4.07 -17.71 11.32
C GLU A 46 -3.24 -16.55 11.87
N ASN A 47 -3.91 -15.40 11.95
CA ASN A 47 -3.38 -14.08 12.33
C ASN A 47 -2.17 -13.65 11.50
N GLN A 48 -2.04 -14.16 10.28
CA GLN A 48 -0.87 -13.94 9.43
C GLN A 48 -1.26 -13.66 7.98
N SER A 49 -0.58 -12.70 7.37
CA SER A 49 -0.79 -12.37 5.96
C SER A 49 0.50 -11.97 5.26
N LEU A 50 0.46 -12.03 3.94
CA LEU A 50 1.48 -11.48 3.06
C LEU A 50 0.84 -10.41 2.18
N THR A 51 1.44 -9.23 2.18
CA THR A 51 1.11 -8.14 1.25
C THR A 51 2.20 -8.03 0.21
N VAL A 52 1.84 -7.99 -1.06
CA VAL A 52 2.71 -7.59 -2.17
C VAL A 52 2.18 -6.28 -2.73
N SER A 53 3.05 -5.29 -2.90
CA SER A 53 2.65 -3.95 -3.35
C SER A 53 3.57 -3.40 -4.42
N GLY A 54 2.99 -2.52 -5.24
CA GLY A 54 3.70 -1.72 -6.22
C GLY A 54 3.40 -0.24 -5.98
N ILE A 55 4.40 0.58 -6.20
CA ILE A 55 4.30 2.04 -6.13
C ILE A 55 4.95 2.64 -7.37
N SER A 56 4.29 3.62 -7.96
CA SER A 56 4.81 4.48 -9.00
C SER A 56 4.73 5.91 -8.51
N TYR A 57 5.81 6.65 -8.72
CA TYR A 57 5.98 8.01 -8.27
C TYR A 57 6.28 8.88 -9.48
N ASN A 58 5.55 9.97 -9.61
CA ASN A 58 5.74 10.98 -10.63
C ASN A 58 5.36 12.33 -10.03
N ILE A 59 6.33 13.00 -9.43
CA ILE A 59 6.15 14.30 -8.82
C ILE A 59 7.29 15.20 -9.30
N SER A 60 6.92 16.33 -9.91
CA SER A 60 7.86 17.28 -10.50
C SER A 60 8.72 16.61 -11.58
N GLU A 61 10.04 16.70 -11.48
CA GLU A 61 11.03 16.16 -12.44
C GLU A 61 11.52 14.75 -12.05
N ILE A 62 11.01 14.21 -10.93
CA ILE A 62 11.39 12.91 -10.41
C ILE A 62 10.30 11.89 -10.73
N ASN A 63 10.69 10.85 -11.47
CA ASN A 63 9.86 9.68 -11.70
C ASN A 63 10.50 8.43 -11.11
N GLY A 64 9.68 7.42 -10.83
CA GLY A 64 10.18 6.19 -10.28
C GLY A 64 9.11 5.14 -10.10
N ALA A 65 9.57 3.94 -9.86
CA ALA A 65 8.70 2.82 -9.55
C ALA A 65 9.41 1.88 -8.58
N GLY A 66 8.61 1.15 -7.83
CA GLY A 66 9.10 0.12 -6.95
C GLY A 66 8.04 -0.86 -6.55
N ALA A 67 8.51 -1.85 -5.82
CA ALA A 67 7.70 -2.94 -5.32
C ALA A 67 8.19 -3.31 -3.92
N GLY A 68 7.28 -3.84 -3.12
CA GLY A 68 7.59 -4.28 -1.77
C GLY A 68 6.74 -5.46 -1.35
N ALA A 69 7.22 -6.15 -0.33
CA ALA A 69 6.49 -7.20 0.33
C ALA A 69 6.58 -7.02 1.85
N GLU A 70 5.47 -7.29 2.53
CA GLU A 70 5.35 -7.18 3.98
C GLU A 70 4.65 -8.44 4.51
N TYR A 71 5.28 -9.11 5.46
CA TYR A 71 4.66 -10.22 6.18
C TYR A 71 4.15 -9.72 7.50
N ARG A 72 2.86 -9.90 7.78
CA ARG A 72 2.17 -9.28 8.92
C ARG A 72 1.71 -10.32 9.91
N PHE A 73 1.93 -10.04 11.18
CA PHE A 73 1.39 -10.78 12.32
C PHE A 73 0.36 -9.88 13.03
N TYR A 74 -0.89 -10.32 13.05
CA TYR A 74 -2.01 -9.63 13.70
C TYR A 74 -2.04 -9.99 15.20
N LEU A 75 -2.22 -8.96 16.05
CA LEU A 75 -2.22 -9.10 17.51
C LEU A 75 -3.55 -9.60 18.08
N ALA A 76 -4.63 -9.52 17.30
CA ALA A 76 -5.96 -10.03 17.64
C ALA A 76 -6.33 -11.20 16.71
N GLU A 77 -7.32 -12.00 17.10
CA GLU A 77 -7.80 -13.19 16.35
C GLU A 77 -8.55 -12.88 15.04
N GLU A 78 -8.53 -11.63 14.57
CA GLU A 78 -9.15 -11.24 13.31
C GLU A 78 -8.08 -11.15 12.22
N ASP A 79 -8.03 -12.14 11.33
CA ASP A 79 -7.17 -12.07 10.15
C ASP A 79 -7.50 -10.83 9.32
N LEU A 80 -6.45 -10.18 8.81
CA LEU A 80 -6.57 -9.02 7.92
C LEU A 80 -7.28 -7.80 8.53
N LYS A 81 -7.40 -7.74 9.86
CA LYS A 81 -8.05 -6.64 10.59
C LYS A 81 -7.39 -6.39 11.95
N GLY A 82 -7.26 -5.13 12.34
CA GLY A 82 -6.68 -4.74 13.63
C GLY A 82 -5.18 -4.47 13.58
N TRP A 83 -4.57 -4.40 14.77
CA TRP A 83 -3.16 -4.09 14.92
C TRP A 83 -2.28 -5.23 14.43
N HIS A 84 -1.25 -4.89 13.66
CA HIS A 84 -0.27 -5.82 13.15
C HIS A 84 1.15 -5.28 13.25
N ALA A 85 2.11 -6.20 13.24
CA ALA A 85 3.52 -5.89 13.10
C ALA A 85 4.22 -6.96 12.24
N GLY A 86 5.33 -6.62 11.62
CA GLY A 86 6.14 -7.62 10.92
C GLY A 86 7.21 -7.04 10.01
N PRO A 87 8.05 -7.90 9.42
CA PRO A 87 9.12 -7.46 8.54
C PRO A 87 8.58 -7.04 7.17
N SER A 88 9.24 -6.04 6.58
CA SER A 88 9.03 -5.61 5.20
C SER A 88 10.34 -5.53 4.45
N ILE A 89 10.24 -5.74 3.14
CA ILE A 89 11.31 -5.49 2.18
C ILE A 89 10.76 -4.64 1.04
N GLY A 90 11.61 -3.77 0.50
CA GLY A 90 11.23 -2.88 -0.59
C GLY A 90 12.38 -2.66 -1.56
N PHE A 91 11.98 -2.40 -2.80
CA PHE A 91 12.86 -1.94 -3.86
C PHE A 91 12.23 -0.72 -4.52
N PHE A 92 13.02 0.32 -4.74
CA PHE A 92 12.56 1.53 -5.39
C PHE A 92 13.64 2.06 -6.34
N SER A 93 13.24 2.37 -7.56
CA SER A 93 14.10 2.98 -8.58
C SER A 93 13.57 4.36 -8.90
N LEU A 94 14.44 5.35 -8.80
CA LEU A 94 14.17 6.76 -9.04
C LEU A 94 15.06 7.27 -10.17
N LYS A 95 14.50 8.14 -10.99
CA LYS A 95 15.20 8.87 -12.03
C LYS A 95 14.72 10.31 -12.06
N ASP A 96 15.65 11.20 -12.32
CA ASP A 96 15.40 12.64 -12.54
C ASP A 96 15.65 13.00 -14.01
N ASP A 97 15.10 14.12 -14.47
CA ASP A 97 15.20 14.63 -15.84
C ASP A 97 16.65 14.98 -16.23
N SER A 98 17.51 15.26 -15.25
CA SER A 98 18.96 15.42 -15.43
C SER A 98 19.72 14.09 -15.64
N ASN A 99 18.99 12.99 -15.85
CA ASN A 99 19.51 11.64 -16.08
C ASN A 99 20.28 11.04 -14.90
N ASN A 100 20.07 11.60 -13.70
CA ASN A 100 20.52 11.01 -12.44
C ASN A 100 19.58 9.86 -12.05
N SER A 101 20.12 8.77 -11.50
CA SER A 101 19.34 7.65 -10.99
C SER A 101 19.74 7.29 -9.58
N ALA A 102 18.76 6.81 -8.81
CA ALA A 102 18.96 6.27 -7.49
C ALA A 102 18.18 4.98 -7.33
N THR A 103 18.82 3.98 -6.74
CA THR A 103 18.20 2.70 -6.42
C THR A 103 18.25 2.48 -4.93
N VAL A 104 17.10 2.18 -4.34
CA VAL A 104 16.94 1.97 -2.91
C VAL A 104 16.46 0.55 -2.67
N PHE A 105 17.17 -0.16 -1.80
CA PHE A 105 16.69 -1.40 -1.18
C PHE A 105 16.40 -1.10 0.29
N SER A 106 15.23 -1.49 0.77
CA SER A 106 14.83 -1.30 2.16
C SER A 106 14.51 -2.64 2.81
N ILE A 107 14.86 -2.72 4.09
CA ILE A 107 14.44 -3.78 5.01
C ILE A 107 13.99 -3.05 6.27
N ALA A 108 12.78 -3.33 6.75
CA ALA A 108 12.23 -2.68 7.92
C ALA A 108 11.39 -3.64 8.76
N VAL A 109 11.04 -3.20 9.96
CA VAL A 109 9.95 -3.75 10.75
C VAL A 109 8.87 -2.70 10.78
N GLU A 110 7.66 -3.07 10.38
CA GLU A 110 6.51 -2.19 10.28
C GLU A 110 5.47 -2.55 11.33
N THR A 111 4.75 -1.53 11.79
CA THR A 111 3.59 -1.67 12.69
C THR A 111 2.45 -0.86 12.13
N GLY A 112 1.23 -1.38 12.17
CA GLY A 112 0.07 -0.67 11.62
C GLY A 112 -1.24 -1.16 12.21
N HIS A 113 -2.32 -0.51 11.81
CA HIS A 113 -3.69 -0.90 12.12
C HIS A 113 -4.49 -0.94 10.83
N GLN A 114 -5.35 -1.95 10.71
CA GLN A 114 -6.26 -2.14 9.59
C GLN A 114 -7.72 -2.04 10.03
#